data_AF-A0A6L8GGT6-F1
#
_entry.id   AF-A0A6L8GGT6-F1
#
_cell.length_a   1.000
_cell.length_b   1.000
_cell.length_c   1.000
_cell.angle_alpha   90.00
_cell.angle_beta   90.00
_cell.angle_gamma   90.00
#
_symmetry.space_group_name_H-M   'P 1'
#
loop_
_entity.id
_entity.type
_entity.pdbx_description
1 polymer ?
#
loop_
_entity_poly.entity_id
_entity_poly.type
_entity_poly.pdbx_seq_one_letter_code
_entity_poly.pdbx_strand_id
1 'polypeptide(L)'
;MSSGDVLRALLAAGANQHVTTADGTTPVMAAAGCGRAAHIKNAPRSFRQQVAEEAAKILLEAGADVNARNEGDFTALHCAAFTGSPELVQIFVEHGADIDARDWRGRTAFRIAEGSKQSFHYQAWPQVAELLRELGADTTLGIPGTIHERLRGLVGVE
;
A
#
# COMPACT_ATOMS: atom_id res chain seq x y z
N MET A 1 10.28 22.11 14.22
CA MET A 1 10.84 20.78 13.88
C MET A 1 9.83 20.14 12.96
N SER A 2 10.18 19.87 11.70
CA SER A 2 9.32 19.11 10.81
C SER A 2 9.18 17.68 11.36
N SER A 3 8.08 16.99 11.06
CA SER A 3 7.92 15.57 11.37
C SER A 3 9.06 14.73 10.78
N GLY A 4 9.60 15.14 9.62
CA GLY A 4 10.78 14.51 9.01
C GLY A 4 12.06 14.69 9.84
N ASP A 5 12.26 15.84 10.48
CA ASP A 5 13.42 16.08 11.35
C ASP A 5 13.40 15.20 12.60
N VAL A 6 12.19 14.97 13.15
CA VAL A 6 11.99 14.06 14.28
C VAL A 6 12.32 12.62 13.88
N LEU A 7 11.86 12.17 12.70
CA LEU A 7 12.19 10.84 12.18
C LEU A 7 13.69 10.66 11.96
N ARG A 8 14.38 11.62 11.35
CA ARG A 8 15.84 11.59 11.17
C ARG A 8 16.57 11.54 12.52
N ALA A 9 16.13 12.33 13.49
CA ALA A 9 16.71 12.33 14.82
C ALA A 9 16.51 10.98 15.55
N LEU A 10 15.34 10.35 15.41
CA LEU A 10 15.05 9.04 15.98
C LEU A 10 15.93 7.94 15.35
N LEU A 11 16.06 7.94 14.03
CA LEU A 11 16.93 6.99 13.32
C LEU A 11 18.41 7.20 13.71
N ALA A 12 18.87 8.45 13.80
CA ALA A 12 20.21 8.78 14.28
C ALA A 12 20.45 8.35 15.74
N ALA A 13 19.41 8.32 16.57
CA ALA A 13 19.45 7.81 17.94
C ALA A 13 19.41 6.27 18.02
N GLY A 14 19.36 5.56 16.87
CA GLY A 14 19.33 4.10 16.80
C GLY A 14 17.93 3.50 16.91
N ALA A 15 16.87 4.26 16.59
CA ALA A 15 15.53 3.70 16.51
C ALA A 15 15.47 2.57 15.47
N ASN A 16 14.88 1.44 15.85
CA ASN A 16 14.80 0.28 14.98
C ASN A 16 13.60 0.40 14.01
N GLN A 17 13.91 0.55 12.72
CA GLN A 17 12.94 0.67 11.63
C GLN A 17 12.23 -0.65 11.24
N HIS A 18 12.65 -1.78 11.80
CA HIS A 18 12.04 -3.09 11.59
C HIS A 18 11.08 -3.49 12.72
N VAL A 19 10.84 -2.60 13.70
CA VAL A 19 9.92 -2.89 14.80
C VAL A 19 8.50 -3.01 14.27
N THR A 20 7.92 -4.19 14.46
CA THR A 20 6.52 -4.45 14.17
C THR A 20 5.66 -4.14 15.39
N THR A 21 4.48 -3.55 15.17
CA THR A 21 3.44 -3.49 16.21
C THR A 21 2.83 -4.87 16.45
N ALA A 22 1.97 -5.01 17.47
CA ALA A 22 1.26 -6.27 17.75
C ALA A 22 0.48 -6.82 16.55
N ASP A 23 -0.02 -5.93 15.68
CA ASP A 23 -0.73 -6.29 14.45
C ASP A 23 0.22 -6.60 13.26
N GLY A 24 1.54 -6.73 13.50
CA GLY A 24 2.57 -6.95 12.47
C GLY A 24 2.89 -5.72 11.60
N THR A 25 2.35 -4.54 11.92
CA THR A 25 2.52 -3.33 11.10
C THR A 25 3.92 -2.74 11.29
N THR A 26 4.67 -2.58 10.20
CA THR A 26 6.00 -1.95 10.20
C THR A 26 5.90 -0.42 10.21
N PRO A 27 6.99 0.30 10.55
CA PRO A 27 7.00 1.76 10.52
C PRO A 27 6.69 2.32 9.12
N VAL A 28 7.14 1.64 8.05
CA VAL A 28 6.86 2.02 6.66
C VAL A 28 5.37 1.88 6.35
N MET A 29 4.73 0.80 6.80
CA MET A 29 3.28 0.66 6.65
C MET A 29 2.51 1.72 7.45
N ALA A 30 2.97 2.05 8.66
CA ALA A 30 2.37 3.11 9.46
C ALA A 30 2.49 4.48 8.76
N ALA A 31 3.62 4.77 8.14
CA ALA A 31 3.80 5.95 7.28
C ALA A 31 2.82 5.93 6.10
N ALA A 32 2.59 4.77 5.47
CA ALA A 32 1.60 4.59 4.41
C ALA A 32 0.14 4.63 4.89
N GLY A 33 -0.13 4.91 6.16
CA GLY A 33 -1.48 5.04 6.72
C GLY A 33 -2.13 3.73 7.15
N CYS A 34 -1.35 2.64 7.30
CA CYS A 34 -1.81 1.38 7.86
C CYS A 34 -1.72 1.35 9.40
N GLY A 35 -2.67 0.63 10.03
CA GLY A 35 -2.72 0.43 11.47
C GLY A 35 -3.59 1.43 12.24
N ARG A 36 -3.92 1.09 13.48
CA ARG A 36 -4.78 1.90 14.37
C ARG A 36 -4.22 3.29 14.65
N ALA A 37 -2.89 3.43 14.62
CA ALA A 37 -2.19 4.70 14.86
C ALA A 37 -2.47 5.77 13.79
N ALA A 38 -2.81 5.38 12.56
CA ALA A 38 -3.12 6.30 11.47
C ALA A 38 -4.62 6.67 11.37
N HIS A 39 -5.46 6.15 12.27
CA HIS A 39 -6.90 6.41 12.28
C HIS A 39 -7.24 7.61 13.17
N ILE A 40 -7.36 8.79 12.55
CA ILE A 40 -7.88 9.99 13.21
C ILE A 40 -9.40 10.02 13.04
N LYS A 41 -10.13 10.03 14.16
CA LYS A 41 -11.61 10.07 14.15
C LYS A 41 -12.09 11.31 13.38
N ASN A 42 -12.98 11.11 12.40
CA ASN A 42 -13.59 12.14 11.56
C ASN A 42 -12.65 12.95 10.66
N ALA A 43 -11.37 12.58 10.52
CA ALA A 43 -10.49 13.26 9.58
C ALA A 43 -10.79 12.81 8.14
N PRO A 44 -10.84 13.75 7.16
CA PRO A 44 -10.93 13.37 5.77
C PRO A 44 -9.65 12.61 5.36
N ARG A 45 -9.81 11.52 4.61
CA ARG A 45 -8.68 10.65 4.22
C ARG A 45 -7.58 11.41 3.46
N SER A 46 -7.92 12.50 2.76
CA SER A 46 -7.02 13.41 2.04
C SER A 46 -6.04 14.19 2.93
N PHE A 47 -6.34 14.39 4.21
CA PHE A 47 -5.47 15.15 5.12
C PHE A 47 -4.19 14.39 5.52
N ARG A 48 -4.07 13.11 5.14
CA ARG A 48 -2.95 12.24 5.55
C ARG A 48 -1.72 12.26 4.62
N GLN A 49 -1.76 12.99 3.50
CA GLN A 49 -0.86 12.75 2.36
C GLN A 49 0.58 13.29 2.54
N GLN A 50 0.77 14.56 2.90
CA GLN A 50 2.09 15.17 2.78
C GLN A 50 3.12 14.71 3.83
N VAL A 51 2.67 14.38 5.04
CA VAL A 51 3.56 13.87 6.12
C VAL A 51 3.91 12.40 5.90
N ALA A 52 3.02 11.64 5.25
CA ALA A 52 3.21 10.23 4.96
C ALA A 52 4.33 10.00 3.93
N GLU A 53 4.39 10.83 2.89
CA GLU A 53 5.39 10.73 1.81
C GLU A 53 6.83 10.97 2.28
N GLU A 54 7.05 12.04 3.05
CA GLU A 54 8.38 12.34 3.59
C GLU A 54 8.83 11.25 4.57
N ALA A 55 7.91 10.77 5.43
CA ALA A 55 8.20 9.69 6.37
C ALA A 55 8.54 8.38 5.65
N ALA A 56 7.80 8.02 4.61
CA ALA A 56 8.05 6.82 3.81
C ALA A 56 9.45 6.87 3.17
N LYS A 57 9.83 7.99 2.54
CA LYS A 57 11.17 8.16 1.95
C LYS A 57 12.28 7.99 2.96
N ILE A 58 12.18 8.67 4.10
CA ILE A 58 13.20 8.60 5.17
C ILE A 58 13.37 7.16 5.69
N LEU A 59 12.26 6.44 5.89
CA LEU A 59 12.32 5.05 6.38
C LEU A 59 12.92 4.10 5.34
N LEU A 60 12.61 4.28 4.06
CA LEU A 60 13.18 3.47 2.98
C LEU A 60 14.67 3.75 2.79
N GLU A 61 15.09 5.02 2.84
CA GLU A 61 16.50 5.43 2.83
C GLU A 61 17.29 4.84 4.01
N ALA A 62 16.64 4.67 5.15
CA ALA A 62 17.23 4.04 6.33
C ALA A 62 17.39 2.51 6.20
N GLY A 63 16.78 1.89 5.18
CA GLY A 63 16.85 0.45 4.91
C GLY A 63 15.65 -0.34 5.44
N ALA A 64 14.52 0.31 5.67
CA ALA A 64 13.31 -0.41 6.05
C ALA A 64 12.80 -1.30 4.91
N ASP A 65 12.25 -2.47 5.27
CA ASP A 65 11.75 -3.43 4.29
C ASP A 65 10.38 -2.97 3.74
N VAL A 66 10.37 -2.61 2.46
CA VAL A 66 9.16 -2.19 1.73
C VAL A 66 8.19 -3.34 1.46
N ASN A 67 8.71 -4.56 1.40
CA ASN A 67 7.96 -5.79 1.10
C ASN A 67 7.54 -6.55 2.34
N ALA A 68 7.80 -5.99 3.52
CA ALA A 68 7.29 -6.53 4.78
C ALA A 68 5.77 -6.72 4.70
N ARG A 69 5.28 -7.71 5.43
CA ARG A 69 3.87 -8.11 5.47
C ARG A 69 3.39 -8.13 6.90
N ASN A 70 2.20 -7.57 7.14
CA ASN A 70 1.56 -7.64 8.46
C ASN A 70 0.75 -8.94 8.61
N GLU A 71 0.05 -9.13 9.73
CA GLU A 71 -0.75 -10.35 9.98
C GLU A 71 -1.86 -10.58 8.94
N GLY A 72 -2.30 -9.52 8.27
CA GLY A 72 -3.25 -9.59 7.16
C GLY A 72 -2.59 -9.65 5.78
N ASP A 73 -1.29 -9.97 5.70
CA ASP A 73 -0.56 -10.02 4.45
C ASP A 73 -0.53 -8.68 3.67
N PHE A 74 -0.86 -7.56 4.33
CA PHE A 74 -0.76 -6.24 3.73
C PHE A 74 0.69 -5.79 3.67
N THR A 75 1.06 -5.20 2.53
CA THR A 75 2.33 -4.51 2.30
C THR A 75 2.12 -3.00 2.34
N ALA A 76 3.22 -2.23 2.37
CA ALA A 76 3.17 -0.76 2.28
C ALA A 76 2.44 -0.29 1.01
N LEU A 77 2.56 -1.02 -0.10
CA LEU A 77 1.88 -0.71 -1.36
C LEU A 77 0.36 -0.90 -1.27
N HIS A 78 -0.12 -1.94 -0.58
CA HIS A 78 -1.56 -2.11 -0.33
C HIS A 78 -2.12 -0.95 0.49
N CYS A 79 -1.35 -0.43 1.46
CA CYS A 79 -1.72 0.73 2.27
C CYS A 79 -1.83 2.00 1.40
N ALA A 80 -0.84 2.27 0.55
CA ALA A 80 -0.86 3.40 -0.38
C ALA A 80 -2.06 3.36 -1.35
N ALA A 81 -2.39 2.17 -1.86
CA ALA A 81 -3.57 1.96 -2.69
C ALA A 81 -4.88 2.19 -1.92
N PHE A 82 -4.92 1.84 -0.63
CA PHE A 82 -6.09 2.07 0.23
C PHE A 82 -6.27 3.55 0.59
N THR A 83 -5.17 4.29 0.79
CA THR A 83 -5.22 5.73 1.08
C THR A 83 -5.47 6.58 -0.16
N GLY A 84 -5.21 6.05 -1.36
CA GLY A 84 -5.39 6.77 -2.62
C GLY A 84 -4.26 7.74 -2.93
N SER A 85 -3.03 7.40 -2.54
CA SER A 85 -1.85 8.26 -2.68
C SER A 85 -0.96 7.79 -3.84
N PRO A 86 -1.06 8.39 -5.04
CA PRO A 86 -0.21 8.00 -6.18
C PRO A 86 1.27 8.23 -5.90
N GLU A 87 1.62 9.28 -5.14
CA GLU A 87 3.00 9.61 -4.78
C GLU A 87 3.63 8.50 -3.92
N LEU A 88 2.90 7.97 -2.94
CA LEU A 88 3.35 6.83 -2.13
C LEU A 88 3.53 5.56 -2.97
N VAL A 89 2.64 5.33 -3.94
CA VAL A 89 2.78 4.21 -4.87
C VAL A 89 4.06 4.34 -5.68
N GLN A 90 4.35 5.52 -6.24
CA GLN A 90 5.60 5.76 -6.97
C GLN A 90 6.82 5.51 -6.08
N ILE A 91 6.85 6.10 -4.89
CA ILE A 91 7.96 5.93 -3.94
C ILE A 91 8.18 4.45 -3.62
N PHE A 92 7.14 3.70 -3.28
CA PHE A 92 7.31 2.29 -2.94
C PHE A 92 7.79 1.46 -4.13
N VAL A 93 7.24 1.70 -5.33
CA VAL A 93 7.66 0.98 -6.54
C VAL A 93 9.09 1.32 -6.94
N GLU A 94 9.50 2.58 -6.87
CA GLU A 94 10.89 3.02 -7.11
C GLU A 94 11.89 2.35 -6.15
N HIS A 95 11.46 2.09 -4.92
CA HIS A 95 12.25 1.39 -3.90
C HIS A 95 12.12 -0.15 -3.95
N GLY A 96 11.52 -0.71 -5.00
CA GLY A 96 11.47 -2.16 -5.23
C GLY A 96 10.32 -2.89 -4.52
N ALA A 97 9.21 -2.20 -4.27
CA ALA A 97 7.99 -2.86 -3.80
C ALA A 97 7.45 -3.85 -4.84
N ASP A 98 7.03 -5.02 -4.36
CA ASP A 98 6.31 -6.01 -5.16
C ASP A 98 4.91 -5.47 -5.49
N ILE A 99 4.73 -5.10 -6.76
CA ILE A 99 3.49 -4.53 -7.31
C ILE A 99 2.34 -5.54 -7.27
N ASP A 100 2.66 -6.82 -7.47
CA ASP A 100 1.70 -7.91 -7.57
C ASP A 100 1.54 -8.68 -6.26
N ALA A 101 2.10 -8.15 -5.17
CA ALA A 101 1.91 -8.66 -3.83
C ALA A 101 0.40 -8.81 -3.55
N ARG A 102 0.03 -9.95 -2.96
CA ARG A 102 -1.37 -10.27 -2.63
C ARG A 102 -1.59 -10.21 -1.14
N ASP A 103 -2.70 -9.63 -0.69
CA ASP A 103 -3.13 -9.71 0.71
C ASP A 103 -3.74 -11.09 1.05
N TRP A 104 -4.19 -11.28 2.29
CA TRP A 104 -4.79 -12.53 2.76
C TRP A 104 -6.09 -12.90 2.02
N ARG A 105 -6.74 -11.91 1.38
CA ARG A 105 -7.92 -12.10 0.53
C ARG A 105 -7.55 -12.28 -0.94
N GLY A 106 -6.26 -12.44 -1.24
CA GLY A 106 -5.75 -12.54 -2.59
C GLY A 106 -5.98 -11.27 -3.40
N ARG A 107 -6.10 -10.09 -2.81
CA ARG A 107 -6.22 -8.81 -3.54
C ARG A 107 -4.85 -8.19 -3.73
N THR A 108 -4.61 -7.61 -4.90
CA THR A 108 -3.41 -6.81 -5.17
C THR A 108 -3.65 -5.34 -4.83
N ALA A 109 -2.59 -4.53 -4.79
CA ALA A 109 -2.70 -3.07 -4.66
C ALA A 109 -3.62 -2.47 -5.74
N PHE A 110 -3.54 -2.97 -6.98
CA PHE A 110 -4.43 -2.56 -8.08
C PHE A 110 -5.90 -2.82 -7.74
N ARG A 111 -6.23 -4.00 -7.22
CA ARG A 111 -7.61 -4.36 -6.83
C ARG A 111 -8.15 -3.52 -5.68
N ILE A 112 -7.28 -3.12 -4.74
CA ILE A 112 -7.65 -2.22 -3.66
C ILE A 112 -7.98 -0.82 -4.21
N ALA A 113 -7.16 -0.30 -5.12
CA ALA A 113 -7.38 0.99 -5.76
C ALA A 113 -8.62 0.99 -6.67
N GLU A 114 -8.86 -0.08 -7.43
CA GLU A 114 -10.05 -0.25 -8.28
C GLU A 114 -11.35 -0.29 -7.44
N GLY A 115 -11.26 -0.81 -6.21
CA GLY A 115 -12.37 -0.98 -5.30
C GLY A 115 -13.26 -2.17 -5.67
N SER A 116 -13.72 -2.92 -4.68
CA SER A 116 -14.69 -3.99 -4.93
C SER A 116 -16.07 -3.38 -5.21
N LYS A 117 -16.62 -3.61 -6.40
CA LYS A 117 -17.97 -3.16 -6.80
C LYS A 117 -19.11 -3.55 -5.84
N GLN A 118 -18.86 -4.49 -4.91
CA GLN A 118 -19.87 -5.17 -4.11
C GLN A 118 -20.11 -4.60 -2.70
N SER A 119 -19.39 -3.57 -2.26
CA SER A 119 -19.52 -3.05 -0.88
C SER A 119 -20.10 -1.64 -0.85
N PHE A 120 -21.15 -1.40 -0.06
CA PHE A 120 -21.88 -0.14 0.10
C PHE A 120 -21.05 1.07 0.59
N HIS A 121 -19.76 0.89 0.91
CA HIS A 121 -18.80 1.95 1.18
C HIS A 121 -17.81 2.04 0.00
N TYR A 122 -18.29 2.63 -1.10
CA TYR A 122 -17.58 2.72 -2.37
C TYR A 122 -16.52 3.83 -2.29
N GLN A 123 -15.24 3.46 -2.28
CA GLN A 123 -14.14 4.38 -2.60
C GLN A 123 -13.19 3.66 -3.55
N ALA A 124 -13.23 4.08 -4.81
CA ALA A 124 -12.28 3.70 -5.83
C ALA A 124 -11.32 4.89 -6.06
N TRP A 125 -10.05 4.59 -6.27
CA TRP A 125 -8.99 5.52 -6.59
C TRP A 125 -8.55 5.29 -8.04
N PRO A 126 -9.32 5.78 -9.03
CA PRO A 126 -9.05 5.50 -10.44
C PRO A 126 -7.68 5.99 -10.87
N GLN A 127 -7.21 7.12 -10.33
CA GLN A 127 -5.87 7.66 -10.60
C GLN A 127 -4.76 6.72 -10.13
N VAL A 128 -4.91 6.10 -8.95
CA VAL A 128 -3.93 5.16 -8.41
C VAL A 128 -3.98 3.82 -9.15
N ALA A 129 -5.18 3.35 -9.51
CA ALA A 129 -5.34 2.14 -10.31
C ALA A 129 -4.69 2.30 -11.70
N GLU A 130 -4.89 3.46 -12.33
CA GLU A 130 -4.24 3.79 -13.60
C GLU A 130 -2.72 3.86 -13.46
N LEU A 131 -2.21 4.54 -12.43
CA LEU A 131 -0.78 4.59 -12.16
C LEU A 131 -0.19 3.18 -11.94
N LEU A 132 -0.84 2.32 -11.16
CA LEU A 132 -0.38 0.94 -10.97
C LEU A 132 -0.35 0.17 -12.29
N ARG A 133 -1.33 0.40 -13.17
CA ARG A 133 -1.34 -0.18 -14.53
C ARG A 133 -0.16 0.32 -15.37
N GLU A 134 0.13 1.63 -15.33
CA GLU A 134 1.28 2.22 -16.03
C GLU A 134 2.62 1.70 -15.50
N LEU A 135 2.70 1.45 -14.20
CA LEU A 135 3.87 0.85 -13.54
C LEU A 135 4.03 -0.65 -13.81
N GLY A 136 3.11 -1.27 -14.54
CA GLY A 136 3.19 -2.68 -14.94
C GLY A 136 2.51 -3.66 -14.01
N ALA A 137 1.59 -3.22 -13.14
CA ALA A 137 0.79 -4.12 -12.31
C ALA A 137 -0.05 -5.07 -13.17
N ASP A 138 -0.05 -6.35 -12.83
CA ASP A 138 -0.88 -7.31 -13.52
C ASP A 138 -2.35 -7.13 -13.10
N THR A 139 -3.11 -6.46 -13.97
CA THR A 139 -4.55 -6.24 -13.80
C THR A 139 -5.40 -7.52 -13.82
N THR A 140 -4.81 -8.67 -14.17
CA THR A 140 -5.46 -9.98 -14.09
C THR A 140 -5.33 -10.59 -12.69
N LEU A 141 -4.38 -10.11 -11.87
CA LEU A 141 -4.14 -10.66 -10.55
C LEU A 141 -5.06 -10.10 -9.47
N GLY A 142 -5.46 -11.04 -8.61
CA GLY A 142 -6.21 -10.82 -7.39
C GLY A 142 -7.72 -10.81 -7.59
N ILE A 143 -8.47 -11.28 -6.58
CA ILE A 143 -9.84 -11.80 -6.76
C ILE A 143 -10.88 -10.72 -7.13
N PRO A 144 -11.55 -10.79 -8.29
CA PRO A 144 -12.90 -10.27 -8.50
C PRO A 144 -13.81 -11.48 -8.71
N GLY A 145 -14.16 -12.17 -7.62
CA GLY A 145 -14.59 -13.56 -7.68
C GLY A 145 -15.76 -13.81 -8.62
N THR A 146 -15.57 -14.61 -9.68
CA THR A 146 -16.57 -15.50 -10.31
C THR A 146 -15.90 -16.47 -11.29
N ILE A 147 -16.62 -17.56 -11.57
CA ILE A 147 -16.30 -18.71 -12.44
C ILE A 147 -15.79 -18.33 -13.86
N HIS A 148 -15.97 -17.08 -14.31
CA HIS A 148 -15.56 -16.59 -15.63
C HIS A 148 -14.03 -16.53 -15.87
N GLU A 149 -13.19 -16.48 -14.84
CA GLU A 149 -11.72 -16.53 -15.01
C GLU A 149 -11.21 -17.93 -15.41
N ARG A 150 -11.94 -19.02 -15.11
CA ARG A 150 -11.63 -20.36 -15.63
C ARG A 150 -11.81 -20.49 -17.14
N LEU A 151 -12.56 -19.58 -17.78
CA LEU A 151 -12.90 -19.65 -19.19
C LEU A 151 -12.06 -18.72 -20.08
N ARG A 152 -11.22 -17.85 -19.52
CA ARG A 152 -10.44 -16.90 -20.32
C ARG A 152 -9.14 -17.48 -20.90
N GLY A 153 -8.68 -18.63 -20.39
CA GLY A 153 -7.61 -19.43 -21.00
C GLY A 153 -8.07 -20.44 -22.07
N LEU A 154 -9.36 -20.46 -22.41
CA LEU A 154 -9.94 -21.38 -23.40
C LEU A 154 -10.32 -20.69 -24.72
N VAL A 155 -9.96 -19.41 -24.89
CA VAL A 155 -10.18 -18.67 -26.13
C VAL A 155 -8.83 -18.22 -26.68
N GLY A 156 -8.02 -19.18 -27.16
CA GLY A 156 -6.70 -18.86 -27.67
C GLY A 156 -5.76 -20.03 -27.98
N VAL A 157 -6.27 -21.19 -28.37
CA VAL A 157 -5.48 -22.22 -29.07
C VAL A 157 -6.43 -23.01 -29.96
N GLU A 158 -6.62 -22.50 -31.18
CA GLU A 158 -6.81 -23.34 -32.37
C GLU A 158 -5.46 -23.92 -32.79
#